data_AF-A0A1H9VDB0-F1
#
_entry.id   AF-A0A1H9VDB0-F1
#
_cell.length_a   1.000
_cell.length_b   1.000
_cell.length_c   1.000
_cell.angle_alpha   90.00
_cell.angle_beta   90.00
_cell.angle_gamma   90.00
#
_symmetry.space_group_name_H-M   'P 1'
#
loop_
_entity.id
_entity.type
_entity.pdbx_description
1 polymer ?
#
loop_
_entity_poly.entity_id
_entity_poly.type
_entity_poly.pdbx_seq_one_letter_code
_entity_poly.pdbx_strand_id
1 'polypeptide(L)' 'MATDIILPKIGFSMNDAVLAEWLVANGGEIKEGDPLYTIESDKSTQEIESPASGMLEILKPVGETYDVGTVLGRIA' A
#
# COMPACT_ATOMS: atom_id res chain seq x y z
N MET A 1 3.63 -1.87 17.80
CA MET A 1 4.21 -2.88 16.89
C MET A 1 4.01 -2.28 15.52
N ALA A 2 5.07 -2.05 14.75
CA ALA A 2 4.89 -1.46 13.43
C ALA A 2 4.36 -2.53 12.47
N THR A 3 3.31 -2.22 11.71
CA THR A 3 2.74 -3.09 10.69
C THR A 3 3.34 -2.72 9.34
N ASP A 4 4.08 -3.64 8.73
CA ASP A 4 4.64 -3.44 7.39
C ASP A 4 3.53 -3.40 6.34
N ILE A 5 3.46 -2.31 5.58
CA ILE A 5 2.64 -2.21 4.36
C ILE A 5 3.44 -2.88 3.25
N ILE A 6 3.02 -4.09 2.89
CA ILE A 6 3.54 -4.78 1.70
C ILE A 6 2.54 -4.70 0.57
N LEU A 7 3.05 -4.74 -0.67
CA LEU A 7 2.20 -4.92 -1.83
C LEU A 7 1.54 -6.31 -1.78
N PRO A 8 0.20 -6.41 -1.63
CA PRO A 8 -0.47 -7.70 -1.56
C PRO A 8 -0.49 -8.37 -2.94
N LYS A 9 -0.50 -9.70 -2.94
CA LYS A 9 -0.65 -10.48 -4.17
C LYS A 9 -2.10 -10.47 -4.62
N ILE A 10 -2.47 -9.57 -5.54
CA ILE A 10 -3.82 -9.59 -6.10
C ILE A 10 -3.89 -10.51 -7.33
N GLY A 11 -4.06 -11.80 -7.07
CA GLY A 11 -4.30 -12.80 -8.11
C GLY A 11 -3.14 -13.75 -8.36
N PHE A 12 -3.45 -14.94 -8.87
CA PHE A 12 -2.50 -16.05 -8.98
C PHE A 12 -1.27 -15.74 -9.84
N SER A 13 -1.43 -14.92 -10.89
CA SER A 13 -0.39 -14.58 -11.88
C SER A 13 0.16 -13.16 -11.77
N MET A 14 -0.19 -12.42 -10.72
CA MET A 14 0.31 -11.06 -10.54
C MET A 14 1.68 -11.10 -9.84
N ASN A 15 2.71 -10.55 -10.49
CA ASN A 15 4.07 -10.45 -9.95
C ASN A 15 4.39 -9.04 -9.45
N ASP A 16 3.79 -8.02 -10.06
CA ASP A 16 4.08 -6.61 -9.79
C ASP A 16 2.81 -5.76 -9.94
N ALA A 17 2.77 -4.63 -9.22
CA ALA A 17 1.74 -3.60 -9.38
C ALA A 17 2.35 -2.20 -9.29
N VAL A 18 1.67 -1.23 -9.90
CA VAL A 18 2.00 0.18 -9.80
C VAL A 18 1.33 0.78 -8.59
N LEU A 19 2.07 1.48 -7.75
CA LEU A 19 1.48 2.27 -6.68
C LEU A 19 0.86 3.54 -7.29
N ALA A 20 -0.47 3.60 -7.43
CA ALA A 20 -1.14 4.70 -8.10
C ALA A 20 -1.06 5.99 -7.27
N GLU A 21 -1.54 5.95 -6.02
CA GLU A 21 -1.49 7.09 -5.11
C GLU A 21 -1.61 6.66 -3.63
N TRP A 22 -1.09 7.48 -2.71
CA TRP A 22 -1.41 7.36 -1.28
C TRP A 22 -2.57 8.28 -0.96
N LEU A 23 -3.60 7.73 -0.31
CA LEU A 23 -4.74 8.49 0.19
C LEU A 23 -4.41 9.22 1.49
N VAL A 24 -3.28 8.85 2.10
CA VAL A 24 -2.80 9.35 3.38
C VAL A 24 -1.38 9.91 3.20
N ALA A 25 -1.10 11.06 3.80
CA ALA A 25 0.23 11.64 3.75
C ALA A 25 1.24 10.85 4.61
N ASN A 26 2.54 11.00 4.34
CA ASN A 26 3.57 10.51 5.25
C ASN A 26 3.41 11.20 6.62
N GLY A 27 3.34 10.41 7.68
CA GLY A 27 3.03 10.84 9.02
C GLY A 27 1.54 11.04 9.30
N GLY A 28 0.65 10.66 8.38
CA GLY A 28 -0.80 10.76 8.57
C GLY A 28 -1.32 9.69 9.54
N GLU A 29 -2.31 10.05 10.36
CA GLU A 29 -3.03 9.10 11.20
C GLU A 29 -4.05 8.33 10.34
N ILE A 30 -3.97 7.00 10.36
CA ILE A 30 -4.86 6.09 9.64
C ILE A 30 -5.42 5.05 10.61
N LYS A 31 -6.63 4.56 10.36
CA LYS A 31 -7.29 3.54 11.18
C LYS A 31 -7.39 2.22 10.43
N GLU A 32 -7.46 1.13 11.17
CA GLU A 32 -7.73 -0.19 10.59
C GLU A 32 -9.04 -0.15 9.79
N GLY A 33 -8.98 -0.58 8.54
CA GLY A 33 -10.11 -0.54 7.60
C GLY A 33 -10.31 0.79 6.85
N ASP A 34 -9.54 1.84 7.14
CA ASP A 34 -9.54 3.04 6.30
C ASP A 34 -8.67 2.84 5.05
N PRO A 35 -9.04 3.45 3.91
CA PRO A 35 -8.30 3.29 2.65
C PRO A 35 -6.95 4.01 2.72
N LEU A 36 -5.88 3.26 2.47
CA LEU A 36 -4.51 3.71 2.74
C LEU A 36 -3.78 4.14 1.46
N TYR A 37 -3.88 3.32 0.42
CA TYR A 37 -3.31 3.59 -0.89
C TYR A 37 -4.01 2.83 -2.00
N THR A 38 -3.82 3.29 -3.22
CA THR A 38 -4.40 2.70 -4.41
C THR A 38 -3.29 2.08 -5.25
N ILE A 39 -3.48 0.84 -5.71
CA ILE A 39 -2.61 0.17 -6.66
C ILE A 39 -3.29 0.01 -8.01
N GLU A 40 -2.52 0.20 -9.06
CA GLU A 40 -2.92 -0.05 -10.44
C GLU A 40 -2.21 -1.29 -10.96
N SER A 41 -2.99 -2.24 -11.43
CA SER A 41 -2.54 -3.46 -12.11
C SER A 41 -2.82 -3.33 -13.60
N ASP A 42 -2.18 -4.15 -14.42
CA ASP A 42 -2.40 -4.24 -15.89
C ASP A 42 -3.88 -4.31 -16.31
N LYS A 43 -4.76 -4.79 -15.42
CA LYS A 43 -6.19 -4.98 -15.72
C LYS A 43 -7.16 -4.24 -14.81
N SER A 44 -6.73 -3.71 -13.67
CA SER A 44 -7.65 -3.13 -12.68
C SER A 44 -6.91 -2.32 -11.63
N THR A 45 -7.57 -1.27 -11.16
CA THR A 45 -7.16 -0.46 -10.00
C THR A 45 -7.87 -0.96 -8.76
N GLN A 46 -7.14 -1.16 -7.67
CA GLN A 46 -7.67 -1.61 -6.38
C GLN A 46 -7.11 -0.77 -5.24
N GLU A 47 -7.97 -0.41 -4.30
CA GLU A 47 -7.58 0.27 -3.08
C GLU A 47 -7.25 -0.75 -1.99
N ILE A 48 -6.17 -0.48 -1.26
CA ILE A 48 -5.73 -1.29 -0.13
C ILE A 48 -6.09 -0.54 1.15
N GLU A 49 -6.91 -1.20 1.96
CA GLU A 49 -7.29 -0.76 3.29
C GLU A 49 -6.14 -0.98 4.28
N SER A 50 -6.10 -0.14 5.31
CA SER A 50 -5.11 -0.24 6.35
C SER A 50 -5.31 -1.52 7.19
N PRO A 51 -4.29 -2.38 7.33
CA PRO A 51 -4.37 -3.56 8.18
C PRO A 51 -4.28 -3.24 9.69
N ALA A 52 -3.95 -2.00 10.06
CA ALA A 52 -3.81 -1.58 11.44
C ALA A 52 -4.09 -0.08 11.61
N SER A 53 -4.35 0.35 12.83
CA SER A 53 -4.47 1.78 13.17
C SER A 53 -3.12 2.32 13.62
N GLY A 54 -2.70 3.49 13.13
CA GLY A 54 -1.44 4.12 13.52
C GLY A 54 -1.02 5.24 12.57
N MET A 55 0.27 5.56 12.57
CA MET A 55 0.87 6.60 11.73
C MET A 55 1.51 5.98 10.48
N LEU A 56 1.12 6.45 9.30
CA LEU A 56 1.67 5.95 8.03
C LEU A 56 3.07 6.51 7.78
N GLU A 57 4.06 5.64 7.64
CA GLU A 57 5.41 5.95 7.20
C GLU A 57 5.62 5.43 5.77
N ILE A 58 5.72 6.35 4.81
CA ILE A 58 5.96 6.03 3.40
C ILE A 58 7.46 5.82 3.19
N LEU A 59 7.86 4.61 2.81
CA LEU A 59 9.25 4.27 2.45
C LEU A 59 9.49 4.36 0.94
N LYS A 60 8.42 4.28 0.15
CA LYS A 60 8.43 4.12 -1.30
C LYS A 60 7.48 5.13 -1.98
N PRO A 61 7.93 5.85 -3.02
CA PRO A 61 7.10 6.85 -3.70
C PRO A 61 6.01 6.19 -4.57
N VAL A 62 4.95 6.96 -4.82
CA VAL A 62 3.88 6.61 -5.79
C VAL A 62 4.39 6.77 -7.22
N GLY A 63 3.73 6.10 -8.15
CA GLY A 63 4.07 6.09 -9.58
C GLY A 63 5.19 5.12 -9.96
N GLU A 64 5.69 4.31 -9.01
CA GLU A 64 6.64 3.23 -9.28
C GLU A 64 5.93 1.87 -9.29
N THR A 65 6.49 0.96 -10.09
CA THR A 65 6.13 -0.46 -10.12
C THR A 65 6.91 -1.20 -9.03
N TYR A 66 6.21 -1.97 -8.21
CA TYR A 66 6.78 -2.78 -7.14
C TYR A 66 6.38 -4.24 -7.31
N ASP A 67 7.32 -5.14 -7.01
CA ASP A 67 7.02 -6.57 -6.93
C ASP A 67 6.15 -6.90 -5.71
N VAL A 68 5.31 -7.91 -5.87
CA VAL A 68 4.48 -8.49 -4.80
C VAL A 68 5.35 -8.92 -3.61
N GLY A 69 4.94 -8.49 -2.42
CA GLY A 69 5.69 -8.71 -1.18
C GLY A 69 6.76 -7.64 -0.89
N THR A 70 6.94 -6.65 -1.76
CA THR A 70 7.79 -5.49 -1.46
C THR A 70 7.13 -4.61 -0.40
N VAL A 71 7.94 -4.18 0.58
CA VAL A 71 7.52 -3.22 1.61
C VAL A 71 7.46 -1.82 1.01
N LEU A 72 6.26 -1.24 0.95
CA LEU A 72 6.01 0.12 0.49
C LEU A 72 6.12 1.15 1.63
N GLY A 73 5.77 0.72 2.85
CA GLY A 73 5.68 1.59 4.01
C GLY A 73 5.48 0.81 5.29
N ARG A 74 5.31 1.51 6.41
CA ARG A 74 5.03 0.95 7.73
C ARG A 74 3.96 1.78 8.42
N ILE A 75 3.12 1.15 9.22
CA ILE A 75 2.19 1.83 10.14
C ILE A 75 2.75 1.66 11.55
N ALA A 76 3.00 2.75 12.28
CA ALA A 76 3.54 2.71 13.64
C ALA A 76 2.55 3.21 14.70
#